data_AF-A0A4Q1CF94-F1
#
_entry.id   AF-A0A4Q1CF94-F1
#
_cell.length_a   1.000
_cell.length_b   1.000
_cell.length_c   1.000
_cell.angle_alpha   90.00
_cell.angle_beta   90.00
_cell.angle_gamma   90.00
#
_symmetry.space_group_name_H-M   'P 1'
#
loop_
_entity.id
_entity.type
_entity.pdbx_description
1 polymer ?
#
loop_
_entity_poly.entity_id
_entity_poly.type
_entity_poly.pdbx_seq_one_letter_code
_entity_poly.pdbx_strand_id
1 'polypeptide(L)'
;MEKLKMIFRVLKKLFGRKEQSENADAVTSLPPIHFSCITLVSTTPSNSQIGFNDFFVVEYKGKKYWTLFQCPCGCGEIISLSLQDEHDNTWQVVKSKHNRPTLHPSVWQNQGCCSHFILTDGRIYWCGNTGSPPDLYDEVE
;
A
#
# COMPACT_ATOMS: atom_id res chain seq x y z
N MET A 1 22.64 -65.66 3.18
CA MET A 1 23.40 -64.87 4.18
C MET A 1 23.66 -63.50 3.57
N GLU A 2 22.65 -62.64 3.39
CA GLU A 2 22.03 -61.87 4.48
C GLU A 2 23.09 -61.34 5.44
N LYS A 3 23.52 -60.10 5.21
CA LYS A 3 23.80 -59.03 6.19
C LYS A 3 24.68 -57.94 5.56
N LEU A 4 24.14 -57.19 4.59
CA LEU A 4 24.51 -55.77 4.42
C LEU A 4 23.48 -54.97 3.61
N LYS A 5 22.19 -55.16 3.93
CA LYS A 5 21.10 -54.26 3.51
C LYS A 5 20.85 -53.12 4.50
N MET A 6 21.78 -52.85 5.41
CA MET A 6 21.64 -51.80 6.43
C MET A 6 23.03 -51.25 6.71
N ILE A 7 23.18 -49.91 6.76
CA ILE A 7 24.43 -49.14 6.97
C ILE A 7 25.15 -48.88 5.62
N PHE A 8 24.95 -47.82 4.83
CA PHE A 8 24.76 -46.41 5.11
C PHE A 8 23.69 -45.78 4.19
N ARG A 9 22.50 -45.59 4.74
CA ARG A 9 21.46 -44.65 4.27
C ARG A 9 21.87 -43.17 4.48
N VAL A 10 23.16 -42.85 4.60
CA VAL A 10 23.63 -41.57 5.18
C VAL A 10 24.72 -40.84 4.37
N LEU A 11 25.30 -41.42 3.31
CA LEU A 11 26.29 -40.72 2.46
C LEU A 11 25.73 -40.29 1.08
N LYS A 12 24.43 -40.00 1.03
CA LYS A 12 23.79 -39.25 -0.07
C LYS A 12 23.59 -37.76 0.26
N LYS A 13 24.17 -37.32 1.37
CA LYS A 13 24.35 -35.94 1.77
C LYS A 13 25.84 -35.72 1.81
N LEU A 14 26.36 -34.90 0.90
CA LEU A 14 27.58 -34.07 0.99
C LEU A 14 27.99 -33.78 -0.45
N PHE A 15 27.63 -32.57 -0.89
CA PHE A 15 28.07 -31.87 -2.11
C PHE A 15 27.60 -32.47 -3.44
N GLY A 16 26.34 -32.32 -3.86
CA GLY A 16 25.57 -31.07 -3.88
C GLY A 16 25.71 -30.29 -5.20
N ARG A 17 25.83 -30.96 -6.36
CA ARG A 17 25.63 -30.33 -7.68
C ARG A 17 24.18 -30.51 -8.11
N LYS A 18 23.36 -29.50 -7.86
CA LYS A 18 22.06 -29.36 -8.49
C LYS A 18 22.15 -28.12 -9.38
N GLU A 19 22.41 -28.35 -10.66
CA GLU A 19 22.04 -27.40 -11.71
C GLU A 19 20.51 -27.27 -11.63
N GLN A 20 20.03 -26.16 -11.08
CA GLN A 20 18.67 -25.69 -11.30
C GLN A 20 18.78 -24.36 -12.03
N SER A 21 18.54 -24.48 -13.33
CA SER A 21 18.12 -23.45 -14.25
C SER A 21 17.18 -22.43 -13.62
N GLU A 22 17.49 -21.16 -13.87
CA GLU A 22 16.53 -20.12 -14.25
C GLU A 22 15.19 -20.14 -13.51
N ASN A 23 15.10 -19.43 -12.39
CA ASN A 23 13.82 -19.04 -11.84
C ASN A 23 13.34 -17.79 -12.60
N ALA A 24 12.89 -18.01 -13.84
CA ALA A 24 12.28 -17.02 -14.72
C ALA A 24 10.78 -16.78 -14.41
N ASP A 25 10.40 -16.82 -13.12
CA ASP A 25 9.01 -16.69 -12.66
C ASP A 25 8.83 -15.60 -11.60
N ALA A 26 9.58 -14.49 -11.70
CA ALA A 26 9.14 -13.24 -11.07
C ALA A 26 7.96 -12.66 -11.88
N VAL A 27 6.85 -13.39 -11.96
CA VAL A 27 5.56 -12.82 -12.34
C VAL A 27 5.18 -11.91 -11.18
N THR A 28 5.57 -10.64 -11.28
CA THR A 28 5.21 -9.59 -10.32
C THR A 28 3.70 -9.46 -10.26
N SER A 29 3.05 -10.23 -9.40
CA SER A 29 1.63 -10.09 -9.11
C SER A 29 1.40 -8.72 -8.48
N LEU A 30 0.43 -7.97 -9.01
CA LEU A 30 0.08 -6.65 -8.48
C LEU A 30 -0.29 -6.73 -6.98
N PRO A 31 0.02 -5.71 -6.16
CA PRO A 31 -0.43 -5.65 -4.77
C PRO A 31 -1.94 -5.79 -4.68
N PRO A 32 -2.52 -6.43 -3.66
CA PRO A 32 -3.98 -6.63 -3.58
C PRO A 32 -4.76 -5.31 -3.64
N ILE A 33 -6.01 -5.38 -4.09
CA ILE A 33 -6.92 -4.24 -4.03
C ILE A 33 -7.26 -4.01 -2.56
N HIS A 34 -6.91 -2.82 -2.05
CA HIS A 34 -7.19 -2.39 -0.70
C HIS A 34 -8.45 -1.51 -0.65
N PHE A 35 -8.58 -0.54 -1.56
CA PHE A 35 -9.80 0.27 -1.72
C PHE A 35 -10.55 -0.18 -2.97
N SER A 36 -11.68 -0.86 -2.78
CA SER A 36 -12.44 -1.48 -3.87
C SER A 36 -13.40 -0.50 -4.58
N CYS A 37 -13.76 0.60 -3.92
CA CYS A 37 -14.64 1.62 -4.48
C CYS A 37 -14.42 3.00 -3.83
N ILE A 38 -14.80 4.05 -4.54
CA ILE A 38 -14.98 5.40 -3.98
C ILE A 38 -16.43 5.52 -3.49
N THR A 39 -16.60 5.96 -2.25
CA THR A 39 -17.89 6.35 -1.66
C THR A 39 -18.00 7.87 -1.65
N LEU A 40 -18.93 8.40 -2.46
CA LEU A 40 -19.22 9.84 -2.50
C LEU A 40 -20.21 10.22 -1.41
N VAL A 41 -19.86 11.24 -0.62
CA VAL A 41 -20.70 11.77 0.46
C VAL A 41 -20.77 13.29 0.39
N SER A 42 -21.88 13.88 0.84
CA SER A 42 -22.07 15.33 0.85
C SER A 42 -21.58 16.00 2.15
N THR A 43 -21.27 15.22 3.17
CA THR A 43 -20.80 15.65 4.49
C THR A 43 -19.66 14.76 4.96
N THR A 44 -18.67 15.35 5.64
CA THR A 44 -17.54 14.61 6.21
C THR A 44 -18.05 13.59 7.26
N PRO A 45 -17.76 12.28 7.10
CA PRO A 45 -18.10 11.28 8.12
C PRO A 45 -17.24 11.47 9.37
N SER A 46 -17.72 11.02 10.53
CA SER A 46 -16.87 10.98 11.72
C SER A 46 -15.83 9.87 11.57
N ASN A 47 -14.65 10.04 12.20
CA ASN A 47 -13.57 9.06 12.11
C ASN A 47 -14.01 7.64 12.52
N SER A 48 -14.93 7.51 13.47
CA SER A 48 -15.47 6.23 13.93
C SER A 48 -16.31 5.49 12.89
N GLN A 49 -16.75 6.17 11.82
CA GLN A 49 -17.55 5.60 10.72
C GLN A 49 -16.69 5.13 9.55
N ILE A 50 -15.38 5.41 9.57
CA ILE A 50 -14.47 5.09 8.46
C ILE A 50 -13.77 3.76 8.79
N GLY A 51 -14.11 2.73 8.04
CA GLY A 51 -13.48 1.42 8.16
C GLY A 51 -12.16 1.28 7.40
N PHE A 52 -11.48 0.15 7.62
CA PHE A 52 -10.13 -0.11 7.11
C PHE A 52 -10.00 -0.07 5.58
N ASN A 53 -11.06 -0.47 4.85
CA ASN A 53 -11.07 -0.51 3.39
C ASN A 53 -11.99 0.55 2.78
N ASP A 54 -12.50 1.47 3.59
CA ASP A 54 -13.36 2.54 3.12
C ASP A 54 -12.54 3.67 2.51
N PHE A 55 -13.04 4.21 1.41
CA PHE A 55 -12.44 5.38 0.76
C PHE A 55 -13.54 6.39 0.44
N PHE A 56 -13.56 7.49 1.18
CA PHE A 56 -14.56 8.54 1.03
C PHE A 56 -14.01 9.71 0.20
N VAL A 57 -14.89 10.28 -0.62
CA VAL A 57 -14.70 11.60 -1.22
C VAL A 57 -15.89 12.46 -0.82
N VAL A 58 -15.59 13.59 -0.17
CA VAL A 58 -16.57 14.60 0.21
C VAL A 58 -16.78 15.53 -0.97
N GLU A 59 -17.97 15.49 -1.56
CA GLU A 59 -18.36 16.32 -2.69
C GLU A 59 -19.67 17.04 -2.39
N TYR A 60 -19.67 18.36 -2.52
CA TYR A 60 -20.86 19.19 -2.32
C TYR A 60 -21.01 20.17 -3.47
N LYS A 61 -22.22 20.23 -4.06
CA LYS A 61 -22.54 21.06 -5.24
C LYS A 61 -21.53 20.89 -6.39
N GLY A 62 -21.09 19.65 -6.63
CA GLY A 62 -20.14 19.30 -7.68
C GLY A 62 -18.69 19.70 -7.42
N LYS A 63 -18.37 20.20 -6.22
CA LYS A 63 -17.00 20.51 -5.79
C LYS A 63 -16.51 19.47 -4.80
N LYS A 64 -15.31 18.95 -5.02
CA LYS A 64 -14.63 18.03 -4.11
C LYS A 64 -13.87 18.82 -3.05
N TYR A 65 -13.97 18.37 -1.81
CA TYR A 65 -13.36 19.06 -0.67
C TYR A 65 -12.27 18.20 -0.02
N TRP A 66 -12.62 16.97 0.33
CA TRP A 66 -11.75 16.09 1.09
C TRP A 66 -11.81 14.68 0.54
N THR A 67 -10.73 13.93 0.74
CA THR A 67 -10.79 12.47 0.80
C THR A 67 -10.38 11.99 2.17
N LEU A 68 -11.09 10.97 2.66
CA LEU A 68 -10.85 10.38 3.98
C LEU A 68 -10.82 8.85 3.87
N PHE A 69 -9.84 8.24 4.53
CA PHE A 69 -9.68 6.79 4.62
C PHE A 69 -8.79 6.43 5.80
N GLN A 70 -8.92 5.21 6.32
CA GLN A 70 -8.02 4.71 7.35
C GLN A 70 -6.65 4.37 6.75
N CYS A 71 -5.58 4.66 7.49
CA CYS A 71 -4.22 4.38 7.03
C CYS A 71 -4.04 2.89 6.69
N PRO A 72 -3.58 2.56 5.46
CA PRO A 72 -3.49 1.18 4.99
C PRO A 72 -2.43 0.35 5.71
N CYS A 73 -1.58 0.95 6.56
CA CYS A 73 -0.62 0.22 7.37
C CYS A 73 -1.27 -0.52 8.55
N GLY A 74 -2.53 -0.19 8.90
CA GLY A 74 -3.26 -0.80 10.00
C GLY A 74 -3.18 -0.06 11.33
N CYS A 75 -2.52 1.11 11.42
CA CYS A 75 -2.39 1.86 12.68
C CYS A 75 -3.70 2.43 13.22
N GLY A 76 -4.75 2.54 12.40
CA GLY A 76 -6.05 3.10 12.81
C GLY A 76 -6.22 4.60 12.57
N GLU A 77 -5.17 5.32 12.20
CA GLU A 77 -5.25 6.75 11.92
C GLU A 77 -6.10 7.02 10.67
N ILE A 78 -6.93 8.06 10.72
CA ILE A 78 -7.69 8.54 9.57
C ILE A 78 -6.85 9.57 8.83
N ILE A 79 -6.51 9.26 7.58
CA ILE A 79 -5.84 10.18 6.67
C ILE A 79 -6.92 11.05 6.01
N SER A 80 -6.78 12.37 6.12
CA SER A 80 -7.68 13.35 5.50
C SER A 80 -6.87 14.30 4.61
N LEU A 81 -7.18 14.31 3.31
CA LEU A 81 -6.42 15.08 2.30
C LEU A 81 -7.35 16.07 1.60
N SER A 82 -6.90 17.32 1.43
CA SER A 82 -7.66 18.37 0.73
C SER A 82 -7.62 18.15 -0.78
N LEU A 83 -8.79 18.16 -1.42
CA LEU A 83 -8.99 18.07 -2.87
C LEU A 83 -9.30 19.43 -3.52
N GLN A 84 -9.24 20.51 -2.75
CA GLN A 84 -9.57 21.85 -3.25
C GLN A 84 -8.35 22.48 -3.92
N ASP A 85 -8.49 22.90 -5.18
CA ASP A 85 -7.44 23.50 -6.02
C ASP A 85 -7.00 24.93 -5.61
N GLU A 86 -7.13 25.31 -4.34
CA GLU A 86 -6.88 26.68 -3.88
C GLU A 86 -5.38 26.97 -3.62
N HIS A 87 -4.50 25.96 -3.72
CA HIS A 87 -3.05 26.07 -3.48
C HIS A 87 -2.25 25.25 -4.51
N ASP A 88 -0.93 25.49 -4.64
CA ASP A 88 -0.08 24.79 -5.64
C ASP A 88 0.15 23.30 -5.34
N ASN A 89 -0.23 22.81 -4.14
CA ASN A 89 -0.04 21.42 -3.70
C ASN A 89 -1.39 20.74 -3.43
N THR A 90 -2.11 20.37 -4.49
CA THR A 90 -3.46 19.82 -4.36
C THR A 90 -3.47 18.32 -4.56
N TRP A 91 -4.20 17.62 -3.68
CA TRP A 91 -4.43 16.20 -3.86
C TRP A 91 -5.50 15.99 -4.92
N GLN A 92 -5.27 15.02 -5.79
CA GLN A 92 -6.22 14.66 -6.83
C GLN A 92 -6.67 13.22 -6.65
N VAL A 93 -7.99 13.01 -6.68
CA VAL A 93 -8.60 11.69 -6.74
C VAL A 93 -9.12 11.44 -8.15
N VAL A 94 -8.52 10.46 -8.81
CA VAL A 94 -8.98 9.93 -10.10
C VAL A 94 -9.73 8.63 -9.87
N LYS A 95 -10.90 8.50 -10.48
CA LYS A 95 -11.72 7.29 -10.42
C LYS A 95 -11.41 6.41 -11.63
N SER A 96 -11.05 5.15 -11.39
CA SER A 96 -10.88 4.16 -12.46
C SER A 96 -12.22 3.66 -13.02
N LYS A 97 -12.18 2.92 -14.14
CA LYS A 97 -13.38 2.29 -14.73
C LYS A 97 -14.10 1.31 -13.78
N HIS A 98 -13.43 0.85 -12.73
CA HIS A 98 -13.98 -0.04 -11.71
C HIS A 98 -14.40 0.71 -10.43
N ASN A 99 -14.54 2.03 -10.49
CA ASN A 99 -14.83 2.90 -9.35
C ASN A 99 -13.72 2.91 -8.28
N ARG A 100 -12.50 2.47 -8.57
CA ARG A 100 -11.39 2.46 -7.60
C ARG A 100 -10.63 3.78 -7.59
N PRO A 101 -10.10 4.20 -6.43
CA PRO A 101 -9.34 5.44 -6.31
C PRO A 101 -7.90 5.31 -6.80
N THR A 102 -7.42 6.36 -7.45
CA THR A 102 -6.01 6.69 -7.60
C THR A 102 -5.79 8.05 -6.95
N LEU A 103 -4.74 8.18 -6.13
CA LEU A 103 -4.32 9.45 -5.54
C LEU A 103 -3.03 9.95 -6.18
N HIS A 104 -2.97 11.26 -6.38
CA HIS A 104 -1.75 11.98 -6.71
C HIS A 104 -1.63 13.22 -5.81
N PRO A 105 -0.43 13.51 -5.26
CA PRO A 105 0.84 12.76 -5.34
C PRO A 105 0.88 11.50 -4.42
N SER A 106 2.05 11.07 -3.95
CA SER A 106 2.21 9.98 -2.96
C SER A 106 1.93 10.48 -1.55
N VAL A 107 1.24 9.66 -0.74
CA VAL A 107 0.88 9.97 0.66
C VAL A 107 2.04 9.62 1.57
N TRP A 108 2.61 10.63 2.24
CA TRP A 108 3.62 10.46 3.28
C TRP A 108 3.14 11.13 4.57
N GLN A 109 2.83 10.33 5.58
CA GLN A 109 2.57 10.87 6.91
C GLN A 109 3.87 11.34 7.55
N ASN A 110 3.90 12.57 8.05
CA ASN A 110 5.03 13.14 8.78
C ASN A 110 4.96 12.92 10.30
N GLN A 111 3.85 12.35 10.78
CA GLN A 111 3.61 12.01 12.19
C GLN A 111 3.05 10.59 12.29
N GLY A 112 3.02 10.04 13.50
CA GLY A 112 2.45 8.71 13.75
C GLY A 112 3.24 7.59 13.08
N CYS A 113 2.56 6.74 12.33
CA CYS A 113 3.18 5.56 11.70
C CYS A 113 4.15 5.87 10.54
N CYS A 114 4.25 7.13 10.11
CA CYS A 114 5.11 7.58 9.01
C CYS A 114 4.91 6.77 7.71
N SER A 115 3.68 6.31 7.45
CA SER A 115 3.37 5.54 6.24
C SER A 115 3.66 6.36 4.99
N HIS A 116 4.37 5.77 4.02
CA HIS A 116 4.62 6.38 2.72
C HIS A 116 4.24 5.44 1.58
N PHE A 117 3.25 5.84 0.78
CA PHE A 117 2.74 5.01 -0.29
C PHE A 117 2.16 5.80 -1.47
N ILE A 118 2.10 5.14 -2.62
CA ILE A 118 1.32 5.55 -3.79
C ILE A 118 0.04 4.72 -3.81
N LEU A 119 -1.10 5.36 -4.05
CA LEU A 119 -2.38 4.69 -4.27
C LEU A 119 -2.76 4.75 -5.75
N THR A 120 -2.85 3.60 -6.41
CA THR A 120 -3.24 3.52 -7.83
C THR A 120 -4.22 2.39 -8.05
N ASP A 121 -5.38 2.70 -8.66
CA ASP A 121 -6.46 1.76 -8.95
C ASP A 121 -6.85 0.89 -7.75
N GLY A 122 -6.94 1.51 -6.57
CA GLY A 122 -7.31 0.88 -5.31
C GLY A 122 -6.19 0.07 -4.65
N ARG A 123 -4.98 0.06 -5.20
CA ARG A 123 -3.83 -0.72 -4.73
C ARG A 123 -2.79 0.18 -4.08
N ILE A 124 -2.17 -0.34 -3.02
CA ILE A 124 -1.14 0.37 -2.25
C ILE A 124 0.25 -0.09 -2.71
N TYR A 125 1.08 0.85 -3.10
CA TYR A 125 2.49 0.65 -3.42
C TYR A 125 3.34 1.39 -2.40
N TRP A 126 4.00 0.64 -1.52
CA TRP A 126 4.81 1.21 -0.45
C TRP A 126 6.12 1.81 -0.97
N CYS A 127 6.47 2.99 -0.49
CA CYS A 127 7.75 3.62 -0.75
C CYS A 127 8.83 3.06 0.19
N GLY A 128 10.09 3.02 -0.25
CA GLY A 128 11.18 2.38 0.51
C GLY A 128 11.49 3.05 1.86
N ASN A 129 11.09 4.30 2.05
CA ASN A 129 11.24 5.07 3.28
C ASN A 129 9.98 5.07 4.17
N THR A 130 8.98 4.23 3.89
CA THR A 130 7.81 4.08 4.76
C THR A 130 8.24 3.72 6.19
N GLY A 131 7.62 4.32 7.19
CA GLY A 131 8.00 4.19 8.61
C GLY A 131 9.11 5.13 9.06
N SER A 132 9.70 5.93 8.15
CA SER A 132 10.66 6.98 8.48
C SER A 132 10.01 8.37 8.30
N PRO A 133 10.17 9.29 9.27
CA PRO A 133 9.68 10.66 9.09
C PRO A 133 10.46 11.39 7.99
N PRO A 134 9.84 12.36 7.30
CA PRO A 134 10.49 13.14 6.23
C PRO A 134 11.74 13.88 6.70
N ASP A 135 11.69 14.45 7.90
CA ASP A 135 12.69 15.39 8.43
C ASP A 135 14.08 14.75 8.65
N LEU A 136 14.19 13.42 8.65
CA LEU A 136 15.48 12.71 8.75
C LEU A 136 16.37 12.88 7.52
N TYR A 137 15.86 13.47 6.43
CA TYR A 137 16.61 13.72 5.21
C TYR A 137 16.99 15.19 5.02
N ASP A 138 16.48 16.10 5.84
CA ASP A 138 16.78 17.54 5.78
C ASP A 138 18.04 17.94 6.58
N GLU A 139 18.55 17.05 7.45
CA GLU A 139 19.75 17.31 8.28
C GLU A 139 21.08 16.90 7.61
N VAL A 140 21.06 16.54 6.33
CA VAL A 140 22.27 16.14 5.57
C VAL A 140 22.67 17.23 4.58
N GLU A 141 23.04 18.42 5.10
CA GLU A 141 23.81 19.44 4.36
C GLU A 141 25.29 19.41 4.74
#